data_AF-A0A957EAV6-F1
#
_entry.id   AF-A0A957EAV6-F1
#
_cell.length_a   1.000
_cell.length_b   1.000
_cell.length_c   1.000
_cell.angle_alpha   90.00
_cell.angle_beta   90.00
_cell.angle_gamma   90.00
#
_symmetry.space_group_name_H-M   'P 1'
#
loop_
_entity.id
_entity.type
_entity.pdbx_description
1 polymer ?
#
loop_
_entity_poly.entity_id
_entity_poly.type
_entity_poly.pdbx_seq_one_letter_code
_entity_poly.pdbx_strand_id
1 'polypeptide(L)' 'MNIPSLSNPHSFYEHVWQLARQIPPGRVANYGQLAQRIPGPTGVTPDEYQAFGARWVGAAMSAC' A
#
# COMPACT_ATOMS: atom_id res chain seq x y z
N MET A 1 15.44 9.85 -3.99
CA MET A 1 15.26 8.45 -3.58
C MET A 1 14.28 7.82 -4.56
N ASN A 2 14.75 6.92 -5.43
CA ASN A 2 13.97 6.31 -6.52
C ASN A 2 13.12 5.17 -5.95
N ILE A 3 11.80 5.20 -6.15
CA ILE A 3 10.90 4.11 -5.74
C ILE A 3 10.63 3.26 -6.98
N PRO A 4 10.73 1.92 -6.92
CA PRO A 4 10.40 1.08 -8.07
C PRO A 4 8.94 1.31 -8.50
N SER A 5 8.71 1.44 -9.81
CA SER A 5 7.36 1.57 -10.36
C SER A 5 6.67 0.22 -10.40
N LEU A 6 5.42 0.16 -9.95
CA LEU A 6 4.59 -1.05 -10.01
C LEU A 6 4.06 -1.27 -11.42
N SER A 7 4.11 -2.51 -11.92
CA SER A 7 3.59 -2.86 -13.25
C SER A 7 2.07 -2.77 -13.36
N ASN A 8 1.35 -3.06 -12.28
CA ASN A 8 -0.10 -2.87 -12.18
C ASN A 8 -0.46 -2.19 -10.84
N PRO A 9 -0.38 -0.85 -10.77
CA PRO A 9 -0.65 -0.13 -9.53
C PRO A 9 -2.13 -0.16 -9.14
N HIS A 10 -3.04 -0.27 -10.11
CA HIS A 10 -4.48 -0.17 -9.86
C HIS A 10 -5.00 -1.28 -8.94
N SER A 11 -4.65 -2.54 -9.22
CA SER A 11 -5.08 -3.66 -8.39
C SER A 11 -4.54 -3.57 -6.96
N PHE A 12 -3.30 -3.09 -6.80
CA PHE A 12 -2.75 -2.83 -5.48
C PHE A 12 -3.50 -1.69 -4.77
N TYR A 13 -3.82 -0.62 -5.48
CA TYR A 13 -4.52 0.54 -4.91
C TYR A 13 -5.94 0.18 -4.46
N GLU A 14 -6.66 -0.64 -5.22
CA GLU A 14 -7.97 -1.14 -4.83
C GLU A 14 -7.93 -1.88 -3.49
N HIS A 15 -6.93 -2.75 -3.27
CA HIS A 15 -6.74 -3.43 -1.99
C HIS A 15 -6.45 -2.44 -0.86
N VAL A 16 -5.63 -1.42 -1.12
CA VAL A 16 -5.35 -0.35 -0.15
C VAL A 16 -6.63 0.38 0.23
N TRP A 17 -7.44 0.80 -0.73
CA TRP A 17 -8.68 1.53 -0.48
C TRP A 17 -9.73 0.68 0.24
N GLN A 18 -9.85 -0.59 -0.14
CA GLN A 18 -10.74 -1.53 0.55
C GLN A 18 -10.36 -1.73 2.01
N LEU A 19 -9.05 -1.81 2.32
CA LEU A 19 -8.58 -1.93 3.69
C LEU A 19 -8.73 -0.62 4.46
N ALA A 20 -8.43 0.53 3.85
CA ALA A 20 -8.55 1.84 4.48
C ALA A 20 -10.00 2.14 4.89
N ARG A 21 -10.99 1.74 4.07
CA ARG A 21 -12.43 1.88 4.40
C ARG A 21 -12.89 1.05 5.60
N GLN A 22 -12.12 0.05 6.02
CA GLN A 22 -12.43 -0.77 7.19
C GLN A 22 -11.94 -0.15 8.51
N ILE A 23 -11.19 0.96 8.47
CA ILE A 23 -10.73 1.65 9.67
C ILE A 23 -11.95 2.23 10.39
N PRO A 24 -12.20 1.87 11.67
CA PRO A 24 -13.35 2.38 12.40
C PRO A 24 -13.29 3.90 12.60
N PRO A 25 -14.45 4.58 12.69
CA PRO A 25 -14.50 6.00 13.01
C PRO A 25 -13.74 6.33 14.30
N GLY A 26 -12.99 7.44 14.30
CA GLY A 26 -12.17 7.86 15.44
C GLY A 26 -10.88 7.05 15.64
N ARG A 27 -10.55 6.13 14.72
CA ARG A 27 -9.27 5.43 14.68
C ARG A 27 -8.44 5.85 13.49
N VAL A 28 -7.14 5.66 13.62
CA VAL A 28 -6.15 5.93 12.57
C VAL A 28 -5.31 4.67 12.34
N ALA A 29 -4.86 4.48 11.11
CA ALA A 29 -3.84 3.50 10.76
C ALA A 29 -2.74 4.20 9.98
N ASN A 30 -1.49 3.87 10.25
CA ASN A 30 -0.38 4.38 9.46
C ASN A 30 -0.16 3.54 8.19
N TYR A 31 0.53 4.10 7.20
CA TYR A 31 0.75 3.41 5.93
C TYR A 31 1.56 2.11 6.05
N GLY A 32 2.46 2.01 7.03
CA GLY A 32 3.19 0.77 7.31
C GLY A 32 2.29 -0.36 7.84
N GLN A 33 1.33 -0.03 8.71
CA GLN A 33 0.34 -0.97 9.22
C GLN A 33 -0.60 -1.47 8.13
N LEU A 34 -0.98 -0.60 7.19
CA LEU A 34 -1.75 -1.00 6.01
C LEU A 34 -0.91 -1.90 5.10
N ALA A 35 0.36 -1.54 4.83
CA ALA A 35 1.24 -2.35 4.00
C ALA A 35 1.46 -3.77 4.58
N GLN A 36 1.61 -3.92 5.89
CA GLN A 36 1.76 -5.25 6.53
C GLN A 36 0.55 -6.18 6.35
N ARG A 37 -0.62 -5.62 6.02
CA ARG A 37 -1.87 -6.37 5.86
C ARG A 37 -2.23 -6.64 4.39
N ILE A 38 -1.50 -6.06 3.45
CA ILE A 38 -1.76 -6.17 2.03
C ILE A 38 -0.66 -7.05 1.41
N PRO A 39 -1.00 -8.05 0.58
CA PRO A 39 0.02 -8.80 -0.13
C PRO A 39 0.81 -7.86 -1.06
N GLY A 40 2.11 -8.11 -1.17
CA GLY A 40 2.98 -7.35 -2.06
C GLY A 40 2.46 -7.38 -3.52
N PRO A 41 2.61 -6.28 -4.29
CA PRO A 41 2.26 -6.25 -5.70
C PRO A 41 3.01 -7.33 -6.50
N THR A 42 2.40 -7.84 -7.58
CA THR A 42 3.04 -8.83 -8.45
C THR A 42 4.37 -8.30 -8.99
N GLY A 43 5.43 -9.11 -8.86
CA GLY A 43 6.77 -8.75 -9.33
C GLY A 43 7.61 -7.93 -8.35
N VAL A 44 7.08 -7.61 -7.17
CA VAL A 44 7.83 -6.98 -6.08
C VAL A 44 8.32 -8.07 -5.13
N THR A 45 9.62 -8.07 -4.82
CA THR A 45 10.19 -9.01 -3.85
C THR A 45 9.75 -8.66 -2.41
N PRO A 46 9.73 -9.61 -1.47
CA PRO A 46 9.40 -9.33 -0.07
C PRO A 46 10.27 -8.23 0.54
N ASP A 47 11.57 -8.19 0.22
CA ASP A 47 12.51 -7.19 0.74
C ASP A 47 12.21 -5.79 0.19
N GLU A 48 11.90 -5.67 -1.12
CA GLU A 48 11.43 -4.41 -1.71
C GLU A 48 10.11 -3.96 -1.10
N TYR A 49 9.19 -4.89 -0.84
CA TYR A 49 7.92 -4.59 -0.20
C TYR A 49 8.09 -4.15 1.25
N GLN A 50 9.01 -4.76 1.99
CA GLN A 50 9.37 -4.32 3.33
C GLN A 50 9.93 -2.89 3.32
N ALA A 51 10.78 -2.56 2.34
CA ALA A 51 11.42 -1.25 2.24
C ALA A 51 10.48 -0.13 1.76
N PHE A 52 9.59 -0.42 0.79
CA PHE A 52 8.82 0.59 0.07
C PHE A 52 7.30 0.47 0.22
N GLY A 53 6.79 -0.59 0.85
CA GLY A 53 5.35 -0.88 0.98
C GLY A 53 4.53 0.29 1.50
N ALA A 54 4.96 0.93 2.59
CA ALA A 54 4.29 2.10 3.16
C ALA A 54 4.22 3.28 2.17
N ARG A 55 5.21 3.41 1.28
CA ARG A 55 5.28 4.50 0.31
C ARG A 55 4.34 4.27 -0.87
N TRP A 56 4.22 3.02 -1.33
CA TRP A 56 3.19 2.65 -2.32
C TRP A 56 1.77 2.77 -1.77
N VAL A 57 1.55 2.45 -0.48
CA VAL A 57 0.27 2.73 0.18
C VAL A 57 -0.04 4.22 0.18
N GLY A 58 0.94 5.08 0.49
CA GLY A 58 0.77 6.54 0.39
C GLY A 58 0.42 7.00 -1.02
N ALA A 59 1.08 6.43 -2.04
CA ALA A 59 0.76 6.71 -3.44
C ALA A 59 -0.68 6.30 -3.80
N ALA A 60 -1.13 5.13 -3.32
CA ALA A 60 -2.50 4.68 -3.48
C ALA A 60 -3.51 5.66 -2.84
N MET A 61 -3.26 6.09 -1.61
CA MET A 61 -4.14 7.05 -0.91
C MET A 61 -4.15 8.43 -1.60
N SER A 62 -3.06 8.84 -2.26
CA SER A 62 -3.02 10.08 -3.04
C SER A 62 -3.74 10.00 -4.40
N ALA A 63 -4.01 8.79 -4.88
CA ALA A 63 -4.69 8.53 -6.14
C ALA A 63 -6.19 8.19 -5.95
N CYS A 64 -6.68 8.20 -4.70
CA CYS A 64 -8.08 7.98 -4.33
C CYS A 64 -8.91 9.25 -4.57
#